data_AF-A0AAN1HKL6-F1
#
_entry.id   AF-A0AAN1HKL6-F1
#
_cell.length_a   1.000
_cell.length_b   1.000
_cell.length_c   1.000
_cell.angle_alpha   90.00
_cell.angle_beta   90.00
_cell.angle_gamma   90.00
#
_symmetry.space_group_name_H-M   'P 1'
#
loop_
_entity.id
_entity.type
_entity.pdbx_description
1 polymer ?
#
loop_
_entity_poly.entity_id
_entity_poly.type
_entity_poly.pdbx_seq_one_letter_code
_entity_poly.pdbx_strand_id
1 'polypeptide(L)'
;MTTTTLGIIGTGMVGAGVARRAVDAGLNVVLSNSRGPETLADLVADLGGRARAATPAEAASAGDLVIASVPLATHERLPRAELAGKTVIDPMNYAPNPDWSLPELDSDELTSSELVQRHLAGARVVKALHSIGPKQLLDLYRPAVAPDRTALPLSGDDPDAKKEVVDLLDVLGFDAVDLGSLADSWLSEPNTPLYAFPYVGRPPSGLAPKDLVAWVQQAPGVPVSAARVRELAAATVRGPAGFRM
;
A
#
# COMPACT_ATOMS: atom_id res chain seq x y z
N MET A 1 14.41 11.08 -11.04
CA MET A 1 13.90 10.58 -9.75
C MET A 1 15.00 10.74 -8.70
N THR A 2 14.70 11.25 -7.51
CA THR A 2 15.68 11.45 -6.42
C THR A 2 15.73 10.27 -5.46
N THR A 3 14.68 9.45 -5.39
CA THR A 3 14.62 8.26 -4.53
C THR A 3 15.61 7.20 -5.00
N THR A 4 16.57 6.89 -4.14
CA THR A 4 17.56 5.82 -4.35
C THR A 4 17.38 4.70 -3.33
N THR A 5 16.82 5.02 -2.15
CA THR A 5 16.59 4.08 -1.06
C THR A 5 15.14 4.11 -0.59
N LEU A 6 14.50 2.94 -0.55
CA LEU A 6 13.16 2.75 -0.01
C LEU A 6 13.25 2.09 1.38
N GLY A 7 12.74 2.78 2.40
CA GLY A 7 12.52 2.20 3.72
C GLY A 7 11.21 1.42 3.75
N ILE A 8 11.20 0.22 4.33
CA ILE A 8 9.97 -0.56 4.49
C ILE A 8 9.82 -0.96 5.96
N ILE A 9 8.74 -0.48 6.58
CA ILE A 9 8.35 -0.83 7.95
C ILE A 9 7.20 -1.81 7.88
N GLY A 10 7.47 -3.05 8.26
CA GLY A 10 6.53 -4.15 8.12
C GLY A 10 6.78 -4.91 6.83
N THR A 11 7.30 -6.13 6.98
CA THR A 11 7.66 -7.01 5.86
C THR A 11 6.70 -8.21 5.82
N GLY A 12 5.40 -7.90 5.76
CA GLY A 12 4.35 -8.88 5.43
C GLY A 12 4.28 -9.13 3.93
N MET A 13 3.17 -9.68 3.43
CA MET A 13 3.05 -10.01 2.00
C MET A 13 3.22 -8.78 1.10
N VAL A 14 2.60 -7.65 1.44
CA VAL A 14 2.69 -6.41 0.65
C VAL A 14 4.11 -5.83 0.72
N GLY A 15 4.64 -5.60 1.93
CA GLY A 15 6.00 -5.08 2.12
C GLY A 15 7.08 -5.92 1.41
N ALA A 16 6.99 -7.26 1.47
CA ALA A 16 7.91 -8.15 0.76
C ALA A 16 7.74 -8.09 -0.77
N GLY A 17 6.51 -7.99 -1.28
CA GLY A 17 6.25 -7.82 -2.71
C GLY A 17 6.82 -6.50 -3.25
N VAL A 18 6.61 -5.40 -2.53
CA VAL A 18 7.18 -4.09 -2.89
C VAL A 18 8.70 -4.14 -2.84
N ALA A 19 9.30 -4.78 -1.83
CA ALA A 19 10.75 -4.93 -1.72
C ALA A 19 11.37 -5.63 -2.93
N ARG A 20 10.79 -6.76 -3.37
CA ARG A 20 11.20 -7.49 -4.57
C ARG A 20 11.16 -6.59 -5.79
N ARG A 21 10.02 -5.95 -6.02
CA ARG A 21 9.87 -5.08 -7.19
C ARG A 21 10.81 -3.87 -7.13
N ALA A 22 11.03 -3.27 -5.97
CA ALA A 22 11.94 -2.14 -5.80
C ALA A 22 13.39 -2.54 -6.11
N VAL A 23 13.86 -3.70 -5.63
CA VAL A 23 15.19 -4.23 -5.96
C VAL A 23 15.33 -4.51 -7.45
N ASP A 24 14.33 -5.16 -8.06
CA ASP A 24 14.29 -5.41 -9.51
C ASP A 24 14.27 -4.11 -10.32
N ALA A 25 13.78 -3.00 -9.73
CA ALA A 25 13.79 -1.67 -10.34
C ALA A 25 15.13 -0.93 -10.14
N GLY A 26 16.08 -1.53 -9.42
CA GLY A 26 17.39 -0.96 -9.14
C GLY A 26 17.46 -0.06 -7.90
N LEU A 27 16.44 -0.05 -7.04
CA LEU A 27 16.46 0.69 -5.78
C LEU A 27 17.18 -0.10 -4.69
N ASN A 28 17.77 0.61 -3.73
CA ASN A 28 18.19 0.02 -2.47
C ASN A 28 16.99 -0.09 -1.53
N VAL A 29 16.92 -1.15 -0.73
CA VAL A 29 15.80 -1.40 0.19
C VAL A 29 16.31 -1.66 1.60
N VAL A 30 15.74 -0.95 2.57
CA VAL A 30 15.99 -1.17 4.00
C VAL A 30 14.72 -1.72 4.64
N LEU A 31 14.77 -3.00 5.00
CA LEU A 31 13.61 -3.76 5.48
C LEU A 31 13.58 -3.80 7.00
N SER A 32 12.39 -3.71 7.57
CA SER A 32 12.18 -3.95 9.00
C SER A 32 10.87 -4.67 9.26
N ASN A 33 10.80 -5.33 10.40
CA ASN A 33 9.57 -5.92 10.93
C ASN A 33 9.56 -5.77 12.47
N SER A 34 8.51 -6.25 13.12
CA SER A 34 8.37 -6.18 14.58
C SER A 34 9.13 -7.26 15.35
N ARG A 35 9.71 -8.25 14.66
CA ARG A 35 10.36 -9.43 15.26
C ARG A 35 11.87 -9.32 15.33
N GLY A 36 12.46 -8.33 14.68
CA GLY A 36 13.90 -8.08 14.67
C GLY A 36 14.53 -8.31 13.28
N PRO A 37 15.61 -7.57 12.94
CA PRO A 37 16.28 -7.68 11.64
C PRO A 37 16.76 -9.09 11.30
N GLU A 38 17.17 -9.86 12.29
CA GLU A 38 17.66 -11.24 12.15
C GLU A 38 16.62 -12.18 11.55
N THR A 39 15.33 -11.92 11.77
CA THR A 39 14.23 -12.71 11.21
C THR A 39 14.00 -12.48 9.71
N LEU A 40 14.73 -11.53 9.11
CA LEU A 40 14.65 -11.20 7.69
C LEU A 40 15.85 -11.73 6.88
N ALA A 41 16.73 -12.53 7.49
CA ALA A 41 17.96 -13.03 6.84
C ALA A 41 17.69 -13.72 5.49
N ASP A 42 16.72 -14.64 5.44
CA ASP A 42 16.38 -15.37 4.21
C ASP A 42 15.85 -14.44 3.11
N LEU A 43 15.00 -13.47 3.48
CA LEU A 43 14.46 -12.51 2.52
C LEU A 43 15.55 -11.57 1.99
N VAL A 44 16.47 -11.12 2.85
CA VAL A 44 17.61 -10.29 2.43
C VAL A 44 18.52 -11.08 1.49
N ALA A 45 18.80 -12.35 1.79
CA ALA A 45 19.61 -13.22 0.94
C ALA A 45 18.97 -13.40 -0.45
N ASP A 46 17.65 -13.60 -0.49
CA ASP A 46 16.88 -13.74 -1.73
C ASP A 46 16.81 -12.46 -2.57
N LEU A 47 16.70 -11.29 -1.91
CA LEU A 47 16.73 -9.98 -2.59
C LEU A 47 18.15 -9.56 -3.02
N GLY A 48 19.20 -10.12 -2.42
CA GLY A 48 20.58 -9.85 -2.78
C GLY A 48 21.11 -8.48 -2.33
N GLY A 49 22.22 -8.04 -2.96
CA GLY A 49 23.08 -6.96 -2.44
C GLY A 49 22.47 -5.55 -2.36
N ARG A 50 21.25 -5.34 -2.85
CA ARG A 50 20.51 -4.07 -2.73
C ARG A 50 19.59 -4.03 -1.52
N ALA A 51 19.43 -5.13 -0.79
CA ALA A 51 18.58 -5.22 0.38
C ALA A 51 19.41 -5.39 1.65
N ARG A 52 18.94 -4.81 2.76
CA ARG A 52 19.42 -5.11 4.10
C ARG A 52 18.27 -5.06 5.12
N ALA A 53 18.40 -5.84 6.18
CA ALA A 53 17.49 -5.77 7.32
C ALA A 53 17.95 -4.70 8.33
N ALA A 54 17.00 -4.09 9.02
CA ALA A 54 17.21 -3.05 10.02
C ALA A 54 16.02 -3.00 10.99
N THR A 55 16.15 -2.20 12.04
CA THR A 55 15.02 -1.85 12.92
C THR A 55 14.04 -0.91 12.21
N PRO A 56 12.79 -0.77 12.69
CA PRO A 56 11.83 0.19 12.14
C PRO A 56 12.35 1.64 12.08
N ALA A 57 13.05 2.09 13.13
CA ALA A 57 13.64 3.42 13.18
C ALA A 57 14.74 3.60 12.13
N GLU A 58 15.65 2.63 11.99
CA GLU A 58 16.71 2.66 10.98
C GLU A 58 16.16 2.62 9.54
N ALA A 59 15.11 1.81 9.29
CA ALA A 59 14.42 1.78 8.00
C ALA A 59 13.73 3.11 7.68
N ALA A 60 13.09 3.72 8.68
CA ALA A 60 12.51 5.06 8.55
C ALA A 60 13.56 6.11 8.21
N SER A 61 14.66 6.17 8.97
CA SER A 61 15.71 7.17 8.78
C SER A 61 16.40 7.03 7.42
N ALA A 62 16.71 5.79 7.00
CA ALA A 62 17.48 5.53 5.79
C ALA A 62 16.69 5.68 4.47
N GLY A 63 15.36 5.53 4.51
CA GLY A 63 14.53 5.66 3.31
C GLY A 63 14.37 7.13 2.88
N ASP A 64 14.56 7.40 1.59
CA ASP A 64 14.14 8.68 0.99
C ASP A 64 12.60 8.77 0.99
N LEU A 65 11.97 7.62 0.71
CA LEU A 65 10.55 7.32 0.90
C LEU A 65 10.40 6.14 1.85
N VAL A 66 9.29 6.06 2.57
CA VAL A 66 9.02 4.96 3.50
C VAL A 66 7.66 4.32 3.23
N ILE A 67 7.60 2.99 3.10
CA ILE A 67 6.35 2.21 3.12
C ILE A 67 6.06 1.78 4.55
N ALA A 68 4.89 2.14 5.08
CA ALA A 68 4.41 1.71 6.40
C ALA A 68 3.42 0.53 6.27
N SER A 69 3.92 -0.68 6.02
CA SER A 69 3.12 -1.89 5.78
C SER A 69 2.95 -2.76 7.04
N VAL A 70 2.34 -2.20 8.08
CA VAL A 70 1.98 -2.91 9.32
C VAL A 70 0.46 -3.13 9.41
N PRO A 71 -0.06 -3.99 10.31
CA PRO A 71 -1.48 -3.96 10.62
C PRO A 71 -1.88 -2.58 11.15
N LEU A 72 -2.99 -2.00 10.66
CA LEU A 72 -3.46 -0.68 11.07
C LEU A 72 -3.64 -0.56 12.60
N ALA A 73 -4.05 -1.64 13.27
CA ALA A 73 -4.16 -1.73 14.72
C ALA A 73 -2.84 -1.45 15.48
N THR A 74 -1.71 -1.47 14.78
CA THR A 74 -0.37 -1.23 15.33
C THR A 74 0.27 0.05 14.78
N HIS A 75 -0.47 0.91 14.08
CA HIS A 75 0.07 2.13 13.45
C HIS A 75 0.78 3.05 14.46
N GLU A 76 0.35 3.08 15.72
CA GLU A 76 0.99 3.89 16.78
C GLU A 76 2.44 3.47 17.07
N ARG A 77 2.85 2.26 16.65
CA ARG A 77 4.24 1.78 16.77
C ARG A 77 5.15 2.33 15.69
N LEU A 78 4.62 3.04 14.69
CA LEU A 78 5.44 3.67 13.65
C LEU A 78 6.33 4.77 14.28
N PRO A 79 7.62 4.85 13.90
CA PRO A 79 8.61 5.73 14.53
C PRO A 79 8.39 7.19 14.11
N ARG A 80 7.58 7.93 14.88
CA ARG A 80 7.15 9.31 14.56
C ARG A 80 8.32 10.27 14.31
N ALA A 81 9.37 10.18 15.13
CA ALA A 81 10.49 11.13 15.10
C ALA A 81 11.31 10.96 13.81
N GLU A 82 11.59 9.72 13.44
CA GLU A 82 12.37 9.34 12.27
C GLU A 82 11.60 9.54 10.96
N LEU A 83 10.26 9.53 11.02
CA LEU A 83 9.38 9.78 9.89
C LEU A 83 9.04 11.26 9.69
N ALA A 84 9.38 12.15 10.62
CA ALA A 84 9.12 13.58 10.48
C ALA A 84 9.78 14.16 9.21
N GLY A 85 9.02 14.94 8.44
CA GLY A 85 9.41 15.52 7.16
C GLY A 85 9.39 14.55 5.96
N LYS A 86 9.28 13.24 6.20
CA LYS A 86 9.31 12.23 5.14
C LYS A 86 7.93 12.03 4.52
N THR A 87 7.93 11.62 3.26
CA THR A 87 6.75 11.05 2.62
C THR A 87 6.61 9.58 3.03
N VAL A 88 5.43 9.23 3.55
CA VAL A 88 5.12 7.90 4.05
C VAL A 88 3.97 7.31 3.25
N ILE A 89 4.23 6.22 2.55
CA ILE A 89 3.22 5.49 1.79
C ILE A 89 2.51 4.51 2.73
N ASP A 90 1.20 4.67 2.81
CA ASP A 90 0.30 3.87 3.63
C ASP A 90 -0.50 2.85 2.78
N PRO A 91 -0.09 1.56 2.78
CA PRO A 91 -0.86 0.48 2.17
C PRO A 91 -1.86 -0.19 3.13
N MET A 92 -2.08 0.34 4.33
CA MET A 92 -2.88 -0.30 5.37
C MET A 92 -4.39 -0.15 5.09
N ASN A 93 -5.17 -1.09 5.63
CA ASN A 93 -6.62 -1.12 5.53
C ASN A 93 -7.24 -1.29 6.92
N TYR A 94 -8.40 -0.68 7.16
CA TYR A 94 -9.16 -0.89 8.38
C TYR A 94 -9.83 -2.27 8.39
N ALA A 95 -9.44 -3.11 9.35
CA ALA A 95 -9.97 -4.46 9.54
C ALA A 95 -10.40 -4.63 11.00
N PRO A 96 -11.60 -4.12 11.37
CA PRO A 96 -12.09 -4.23 12.74
C PRO A 96 -12.31 -5.70 13.12
N ASN A 97 -12.02 -6.00 14.38
CA ASN A 97 -12.20 -7.31 14.98
C ASN A 97 -12.60 -7.16 16.46
N PRO A 98 -12.97 -8.24 17.18
CA PRO A 98 -13.41 -8.13 18.57
C PRO A 98 -12.41 -7.48 19.53
N ASP A 99 -11.11 -7.56 19.23
CA ASP A 99 -10.04 -7.01 20.06
C ASP A 99 -9.64 -5.58 19.65
N TRP A 100 -10.08 -5.10 18.47
CA TRP A 100 -9.73 -3.77 17.97
C TRP A 100 -10.75 -3.23 16.95
N SER A 101 -11.42 -2.15 17.32
CA SER A 101 -12.16 -1.25 16.43
C SER A 101 -12.04 0.18 16.96
N LEU A 102 -12.33 1.17 16.11
CA LEU A 102 -12.29 2.58 16.50
C LEU A 102 -13.61 3.25 16.11
N PRO A 103 -14.35 3.84 17.07
CA PRO A 103 -15.65 4.47 16.79
C PRO A 103 -15.60 5.52 15.68
N GLU A 104 -14.53 6.31 15.60
CA GLU A 104 -14.32 7.35 14.57
C GLU A 104 -14.09 6.79 13.15
N LEU A 105 -13.54 5.58 13.03
CA LEU A 105 -13.47 4.88 11.74
C LEU A 105 -14.82 4.20 11.45
N ASP A 106 -15.44 3.62 12.48
CA ASP A 106 -16.72 2.93 12.39
C ASP A 106 -17.89 3.85 11.99
N SER A 107 -17.80 5.14 12.32
CA SER A 107 -18.77 6.19 12.02
C SER A 107 -18.42 7.01 10.78
N ASP A 108 -17.36 6.66 10.05
CA ASP A 108 -16.86 7.38 8.88
C ASP A 108 -16.36 8.81 9.15
N GLU A 109 -16.18 9.19 10.42
CA GLU A 109 -15.63 10.49 10.84
C GLU A 109 -14.18 10.68 10.41
N LEU A 110 -13.40 9.59 10.38
CA LEU A 110 -12.04 9.55 9.86
C LEU A 110 -11.88 8.39 8.88
N THR A 111 -11.06 8.60 7.85
CA THR A 111 -10.52 7.50 7.04
C THR A 111 -9.34 6.83 7.74
N SER A 112 -9.01 5.60 7.33
CA SER A 112 -7.92 4.86 7.94
C SER A 112 -6.56 5.54 7.79
N SER A 113 -6.34 6.27 6.70
CA SER A 113 -5.09 7.01 6.47
C SER A 113 -5.07 8.38 7.14
N GLU A 114 -6.22 9.02 7.41
CA GLU A 114 -6.27 10.20 8.30
C GLU A 114 -5.88 9.84 9.74
N LEU A 115 -6.29 8.65 10.23
CA LEU A 115 -5.82 8.13 11.52
C LEU A 115 -4.29 7.98 11.56
N VAL A 116 -3.69 7.46 10.48
CA VAL A 116 -2.24 7.31 10.36
C VAL A 116 -1.55 8.68 10.31
N GLN A 117 -2.09 9.63 9.54
CA GLN A 117 -1.59 11.01 9.47
C GLN A 117 -1.66 11.72 10.83
N ARG A 118 -2.72 11.47 11.63
CA ARG A 118 -2.85 11.99 12.99
C ARG A 118 -1.72 11.52 13.90
N HIS A 119 -1.38 10.22 13.84
CA HIS A 119 -0.18 9.72 14.54
C HIS A 119 1.07 10.34 13.95
N LEU A 120 1.27 10.29 12.65
CA LEU A 120 2.44 10.81 11.94
C LEU A 120 2.31 12.30 11.59
N ALA A 121 1.88 13.13 12.53
CA ALA A 121 1.60 14.56 12.29
C ALA A 121 2.77 15.37 11.69
N GLY A 122 4.01 14.91 11.85
CA GLY A 122 5.19 15.53 11.25
C GLY A 122 5.56 15.00 9.86
N ALA A 123 4.90 13.95 9.36
CA ALA A 123 5.15 13.33 8.07
C ALA A 123 4.09 13.72 7.03
N ARG A 124 4.33 13.40 5.75
CA ARG A 124 3.39 13.58 4.64
C ARG A 124 2.86 12.20 4.22
N VAL A 125 1.69 11.80 4.72
CA VAL A 125 1.11 10.47 4.45
C VAL A 125 0.41 10.47 3.09
N VAL A 126 0.65 9.42 2.31
CA VAL A 126 -0.05 9.15 1.04
C VAL A 126 -0.56 7.72 1.05
N LYS A 127 -1.87 7.53 0.92
CA LYS A 127 -2.47 6.20 0.80
C LYS A 127 -2.21 5.67 -0.61
N ALA A 128 -1.55 4.52 -0.73
CA ALA A 128 -1.31 3.85 -2.02
C ALA A 128 -0.97 2.36 -1.80
N LEU A 129 -0.99 1.54 -2.85
CA LEU A 129 -0.70 0.08 -2.80
C LEU A 129 -1.64 -0.77 -1.93
N HIS A 130 -2.62 -0.16 -1.24
CA HIS A 130 -3.57 -0.84 -0.35
C HIS A 130 -4.61 -1.69 -1.09
N SER A 131 -4.94 -1.34 -2.34
CA SER A 131 -6.05 -1.92 -3.11
C SER A 131 -5.65 -3.11 -3.98
N ILE A 132 -4.34 -3.35 -4.17
CA ILE A 132 -3.78 -4.44 -4.98
C ILE A 132 -3.18 -5.53 -4.08
N GLY A 133 -3.40 -6.79 -4.44
CA GLY A 133 -2.81 -7.92 -3.73
C GLY A 133 -1.32 -8.14 -4.07
N PRO A 134 -0.56 -8.81 -3.19
CA PRO A 134 0.88 -9.01 -3.34
C PRO A 134 1.25 -9.84 -4.58
N LYS A 135 0.43 -10.85 -4.93
CA LYS A 135 0.60 -11.61 -6.17
C LYS A 135 0.40 -10.71 -7.39
N GLN A 136 -0.68 -9.94 -7.42
CA GLN A 136 -1.00 -9.07 -8.55
C GLN A 136 0.02 -7.95 -8.71
N LEU A 137 0.57 -7.42 -7.61
CA LEU A 137 1.69 -6.48 -7.64
C LEU A 137 2.91 -7.05 -8.39
N LEU A 138 3.20 -8.35 -8.24
CA LEU A 138 4.30 -9.01 -8.92
C LEU A 138 3.95 -9.51 -10.33
N ASP A 139 2.66 -9.71 -10.65
CA ASP A 139 2.22 -10.14 -11.98
C ASP A 139 2.00 -8.95 -12.95
N LEU A 140 1.59 -7.79 -12.43
CA LEU A 140 1.04 -6.67 -13.21
C LEU A 140 2.02 -5.53 -13.49
N TYR A 141 3.26 -5.59 -12.98
CA TYR A 141 4.24 -4.56 -13.31
C TYR A 141 4.55 -4.58 -14.81
N ARG A 142 4.68 -3.40 -15.42
CA ARG A 142 5.00 -3.25 -16.84
C ARG A 142 5.95 -2.06 -17.04
N PRO A 143 6.86 -2.12 -18.03
CA PRO A 143 7.65 -0.95 -18.43
C PRO A 143 6.77 0.25 -18.81
N ALA A 144 7.28 1.46 -18.65
CA ALA A 144 6.53 2.71 -18.90
C ALA A 144 5.88 2.81 -20.29
N VAL A 145 6.48 2.17 -21.31
CA VAL A 145 5.98 2.20 -22.69
C VAL A 145 4.88 1.16 -22.99
N ALA A 146 4.59 0.28 -22.04
CA ALA A 146 3.62 -0.80 -22.26
C ALA A 146 2.18 -0.25 -22.28
N PRO A 147 1.35 -0.61 -23.28
CA PRO A 147 -0.02 -0.11 -23.37
C PRO A 147 -0.98 -0.73 -22.34
N ASP A 148 -0.59 -1.84 -21.70
CA ASP A 148 -1.36 -2.57 -20.70
C ASP A 148 -0.90 -2.29 -19.25
N ARG A 149 -0.29 -1.12 -18.99
CA ARG A 149 0.08 -0.73 -17.63
C ARG A 149 -1.14 -0.68 -16.72
N THR A 150 -0.95 -1.22 -15.51
CA THR A 150 -1.95 -1.13 -14.45
C THR A 150 -1.78 0.19 -13.71
N ALA A 151 -2.89 0.90 -13.51
CA ALA A 151 -2.96 2.10 -12.71
C ALA A 151 -3.42 1.78 -11.28
N LEU A 152 -2.80 2.41 -10.29
CA LEU A 152 -3.16 2.29 -8.88
C LEU A 152 -3.70 3.64 -8.35
N PRO A 153 -4.73 3.62 -7.49
CA PRO A 153 -5.21 4.84 -6.85
C PRO A 153 -4.23 5.32 -5.77
N LEU A 154 -4.15 6.64 -5.60
CA LEU A 154 -3.51 7.26 -4.45
C LEU A 154 -4.30 8.47 -3.94
N SER A 155 -4.12 8.77 -2.67
CA SER A 155 -4.76 9.90 -1.97
C SER A 155 -3.79 10.50 -0.97
N GLY A 156 -3.74 11.82 -0.86
CA GLY A 156 -2.81 12.53 0.02
C GLY A 156 -3.01 14.04 -0.01
N ASP A 157 -2.72 14.70 1.11
CA ASP A 157 -2.97 16.14 1.27
C ASP A 157 -1.83 17.01 0.76
N ASP A 158 -0.60 16.47 0.74
CA ASP A 158 0.59 17.16 0.26
C ASP A 158 0.85 16.84 -1.23
N PRO A 159 0.84 17.84 -2.13
CA PRO A 159 1.01 17.61 -3.57
C PRO A 159 2.41 17.13 -3.95
N ASP A 160 3.45 17.54 -3.24
CA ASP A 160 4.83 17.12 -3.51
C ASP A 160 5.02 15.66 -3.09
N ALA A 161 4.48 15.27 -1.93
CA ALA A 161 4.45 13.88 -1.48
C ALA A 161 3.69 12.98 -2.47
N LYS A 162 2.52 13.41 -2.96
CA LYS A 162 1.80 12.67 -4.00
C LYS A 162 2.64 12.50 -5.26
N LYS A 163 3.36 13.55 -5.68
CA LYS A 163 4.26 13.46 -6.84
C LYS A 163 5.39 12.45 -6.61
N GLU A 164 6.04 12.45 -5.44
CA GLU A 164 7.08 11.48 -5.10
C GLU A 164 6.53 10.03 -5.16
N VAL A 165 5.29 9.81 -4.72
CA VAL A 165 4.63 8.49 -4.80
C VAL A 165 4.28 8.11 -6.25
N VAL A 166 3.80 9.05 -7.06
CA VAL A 166 3.57 8.83 -8.51
C VAL A 166 4.85 8.39 -9.20
N ASP A 167 5.95 9.11 -8.95
CA ASP A 167 7.26 8.78 -9.51
C ASP A 167 7.69 7.37 -9.05
N LEU A 168 7.47 7.00 -7.78
CA LEU A 168 7.80 5.66 -7.29
C LEU A 168 6.95 4.57 -7.96
N LEU A 169 5.65 4.77 -8.09
CA LEU A 169 4.77 3.83 -8.78
C LEU A 169 5.22 3.63 -10.23
N ASP A 170 5.65 4.70 -10.91
CA ASP A 170 6.17 4.61 -12.27
C ASP A 170 7.41 3.68 -12.34
N VAL A 171 8.37 3.87 -11.43
CA VAL A 171 9.56 3.01 -11.31
C VAL A 171 9.19 1.56 -10.98
N LEU A 172 8.18 1.36 -10.12
CA LEU A 172 7.67 0.03 -9.80
C LEU A 172 6.87 -0.60 -10.96
N GLY A 173 6.58 0.15 -12.03
CA GLY A 173 5.94 -0.36 -13.24
C GLY A 173 4.42 -0.16 -13.28
N PHE A 174 3.91 0.83 -12.56
CA PHE A 174 2.49 1.15 -12.45
C PHE A 174 2.21 2.61 -12.82
N ASP A 175 1.06 2.85 -13.42
CA ASP A 175 0.51 4.20 -13.51
C ASP A 175 -0.17 4.58 -12.18
N ALA A 176 -0.48 5.87 -12.02
CA ALA A 176 -1.14 6.38 -10.83
C ALA A 176 -2.41 7.17 -11.17
N VAL A 177 -3.42 7.08 -10.31
CA VAL A 177 -4.60 7.95 -10.34
C VAL A 177 -4.76 8.62 -8.99
N ASP A 178 -4.57 9.94 -8.97
CA ASP A 178 -4.84 10.78 -7.80
C ASP A 178 -6.35 10.90 -7.60
N LEU A 179 -6.83 10.43 -6.44
CA LEU A 179 -8.23 10.49 -6.03
C LEU A 179 -8.54 11.69 -5.12
N GLY A 180 -7.53 12.49 -4.75
CA GLY A 180 -7.71 13.69 -3.93
C GLY A 180 -6.93 13.65 -2.62
N SER A 181 -7.59 14.12 -1.56
CA SER A 181 -7.08 14.24 -0.20
C SER A 181 -7.10 12.89 0.54
N LEU A 182 -6.50 12.82 1.73
CA LEU A 182 -6.65 11.64 2.59
C LEU A 182 -8.13 11.38 2.97
N ALA A 183 -8.94 12.43 3.10
CA ALA A 183 -10.38 12.31 3.31
C ALA A 183 -11.12 11.68 2.11
N ASP A 184 -10.53 11.66 0.92
CA ASP A 184 -11.07 10.99 -0.27
C ASP A 184 -10.58 9.54 -0.40
N SER A 185 -9.67 9.10 0.48
CA SER A 185 -9.01 7.80 0.38
C SER A 185 -9.96 6.61 0.54
N TRP A 186 -11.13 6.81 1.16
CA TRP A 186 -12.19 5.80 1.25
C TRP A 186 -12.69 5.35 -0.13
N LEU A 187 -12.53 6.14 -1.20
CA LEU A 187 -12.96 5.79 -2.57
C LEU A 187 -12.35 4.48 -3.08
N SER A 188 -11.18 4.09 -2.56
CA SER A 188 -10.45 2.88 -2.92
C SER A 188 -10.23 1.89 -1.77
N GLU A 189 -10.84 2.14 -0.61
CA GLU A 189 -10.76 1.26 0.56
C GLU A 189 -11.64 0.00 0.43
N PRO A 190 -11.51 -0.99 1.34
CA PRO A 190 -12.41 -2.15 1.37
C PRO A 190 -13.89 -1.75 1.28
N ASN A 191 -14.71 -2.67 0.76
CA ASN A 191 -16.12 -2.44 0.41
C ASN A 191 -16.39 -1.45 -0.73
N THR A 192 -15.36 -1.00 -1.46
CA THR A 192 -15.54 -0.23 -2.70
C THR A 192 -15.26 -1.06 -3.96
N PRO A 193 -15.78 -0.66 -5.13
CA PRO A 193 -15.46 -1.30 -6.40
C PRO A 193 -13.98 -1.27 -6.78
N LEU A 194 -13.19 -0.38 -6.17
CA LEU A 194 -11.76 -0.21 -6.46
C LEU A 194 -10.85 -1.15 -5.64
N TYR A 195 -11.38 -1.80 -4.61
CA TYR A 195 -10.61 -2.68 -3.75
C TYR A 195 -10.56 -4.11 -4.28
N ALA A 196 -9.34 -4.61 -4.54
CA ALA A 196 -9.00 -5.97 -4.99
C ALA A 196 -9.58 -6.41 -6.35
N PHE A 197 -10.90 -6.41 -6.51
CA PHE A 197 -11.61 -7.02 -7.65
C PHE A 197 -11.18 -6.55 -9.03
N PRO A 198 -10.90 -5.24 -9.28
CA PRO A 198 -10.42 -4.81 -10.58
C PRO A 198 -9.15 -5.56 -11.04
N TYR A 199 -8.32 -5.98 -10.09
CA TYR A 199 -6.99 -6.55 -10.36
C TYR A 199 -6.98 -8.09 -10.44
N VAL A 200 -8.09 -8.77 -10.14
CA VAL A 200 -8.14 -10.26 -10.03
C VAL A 200 -9.17 -10.92 -10.95
N GLY A 201 -9.86 -10.13 -11.77
CA GLY A 201 -10.90 -10.64 -12.67
C GLY A 201 -12.15 -11.09 -11.93
N ARG A 202 -12.92 -12.02 -12.53
CA ARG A 202 -14.17 -12.52 -11.94
C ARG A 202 -13.94 -13.82 -11.18
N PRO A 203 -14.48 -13.95 -9.95
CA PRO A 203 -14.44 -15.21 -9.23
C PRO A 203 -15.20 -16.30 -9.99
N PRO A 204 -14.82 -17.59 -9.83
CA PRO A 204 -15.58 -18.71 -10.35
C PRO A 204 -17.03 -18.67 -9.91
N SER A 205 -17.95 -19.06 -10.80
CA SER A 205 -19.36 -19.19 -10.44
C SER A 205 -19.54 -20.24 -9.34
N GLY A 206 -20.33 -19.91 -8.32
CA GLY A 206 -20.59 -20.81 -7.19
C GLY A 206 -19.49 -20.86 -6.12
N LEU A 207 -18.47 -20.00 -6.19
CA LEU A 207 -17.47 -19.91 -5.12
C LEU A 207 -18.13 -19.55 -3.79
N ALA A 208 -17.85 -20.34 -2.74
CA ALA A 208 -18.39 -20.05 -1.42
C ALA A 208 -17.77 -18.76 -0.86
N PRO A 209 -18.52 -17.91 -0.14
CA PRO A 209 -17.99 -16.64 0.39
C PRO A 209 -16.71 -16.79 1.22
N LYS A 210 -16.58 -17.89 1.98
CA LYS A 210 -15.39 -18.19 2.78
C LYS A 210 -14.12 -18.42 1.94
N ASP A 211 -14.27 -18.85 0.70
CA ASP A 211 -13.15 -19.18 -0.20
C ASP A 211 -12.75 -17.99 -1.08
N LEU A 212 -13.53 -16.90 -1.05
CA LEU A 212 -13.32 -15.71 -1.88
C LEU A 212 -11.97 -15.04 -1.62
N VAL A 213 -11.60 -14.86 -0.35
CA VAL A 213 -10.34 -14.22 0.01
C VAL A 213 -9.14 -15.03 -0.48
N ALA A 214 -9.17 -16.36 -0.29
CA ALA A 214 -8.11 -17.25 -0.75
C ALA A 214 -8.00 -17.21 -2.28
N TRP A 215 -9.13 -17.18 -3.00
CA TRP A 215 -9.14 -17.03 -4.45
C TRP A 215 -8.55 -15.69 -4.90
N VAL A 216 -8.96 -14.56 -4.31
CA VAL A 216 -8.43 -13.22 -4.64
C VAL A 216 -6.91 -13.19 -4.49
N GLN A 217 -6.37 -13.80 -3.44
CA GLN A 217 -4.92 -13.84 -3.19
C GLN A 217 -4.14 -14.65 -4.23
N GLN A 218 -4.78 -15.61 -4.91
CA GLN A 218 -4.13 -16.52 -5.85
C GLN A 218 -4.51 -16.27 -7.32
N ALA A 219 -5.55 -15.48 -7.56
CA ALA A 219 -6.02 -15.17 -8.90
C ALA A 219 -4.93 -14.51 -9.76
N PRO A 220 -4.89 -14.80 -11.07
CA PRO A 220 -3.98 -14.11 -11.98
C PRO A 220 -4.30 -12.61 -12.02
N GLY A 221 -3.28 -11.78 -12.17
CA GLY A 221 -3.45 -10.35 -12.33
C GLY A 221 -4.23 -9.99 -13.59
N VAL A 222 -5.16 -9.05 -13.46
CA VAL A 222 -5.86 -8.39 -14.58
C VAL A 222 -5.44 -6.93 -14.65
N PRO A 223 -4.86 -6.45 -15.77
CA PRO A 223 -4.50 -5.05 -15.90
C PRO A 223 -5.70 -4.10 -15.82
N VAL A 224 -5.51 -2.97 -15.16
CA VAL A 224 -6.55 -1.94 -14.96
C VAL A 224 -6.03 -0.60 -15.44
N SER A 225 -6.68 -0.01 -16.45
CA SER A 225 -6.26 1.30 -16.97
C SER A 225 -6.62 2.44 -16.01
N ALA A 226 -5.91 3.57 -16.12
CA ALA A 226 -6.22 4.78 -15.37
C ALA A 226 -7.66 5.29 -15.63
N ALA A 227 -8.17 5.11 -16.86
CA ALA A 227 -9.55 5.44 -17.20
C ALA A 227 -10.55 4.58 -16.41
N ARG A 228 -10.28 3.27 -16.28
CA ARG A 228 -11.12 2.36 -15.50
C ARG A 228 -11.08 2.69 -14.00
N VAL A 229 -9.92 3.06 -13.46
CA VAL A 229 -9.82 3.50 -12.05
C VAL A 229 -10.67 4.75 -11.81
N ARG A 230 -10.60 5.76 -12.69
CA ARG A 230 -11.43 6.98 -12.58
C ARG A 230 -12.92 6.70 -12.70
N GLU A 231 -13.31 5.83 -13.64
CA GLU A 231 -14.71 5.43 -13.81
C GLU A 231 -15.26 4.76 -12.54
N LEU A 232 -14.49 3.82 -11.97
CA LEU A 232 -14.87 3.14 -10.74
C LEU A 232 -14.96 4.12 -9.57
N ALA A 233 -13.98 5.01 -9.40
CA ALA A 233 -14.00 6.04 -8.36
C ALA A 233 -15.25 6.94 -8.45
N ALA A 234 -15.60 7.38 -9.67
CA ALA A 234 -16.76 8.25 -9.90
C ALA A 234 -18.11 7.55 -9.63
N ALA A 235 -18.14 6.22 -9.71
CA ALA A 235 -19.32 5.40 -9.45
C ALA A 235 -19.39 4.87 -8.00
N THR A 236 -18.35 5.08 -7.18
CA THR A 236 -18.29 4.56 -5.82
C THR A 236 -19.32 5.27 -4.92
N VAL A 237 -20.05 4.47 -4.15
CA VAL A 237 -20.90 4.92 -3.05
C VAL A 237 -20.27 4.44 -1.75
N ARG A 238 -20.18 5.31 -0.75
CA ARG A 238 -19.56 4.97 0.54
C ARG A 238 -20.40 3.92 1.26
N GLY A 239 -19.80 2.75 1.47
CA GLY A 239 -20.33 1.69 2.32
C GLY A 239 -19.74 1.74 3.73
N PRO A 240 -20.05 0.76 4.60
CA PRO A 240 -19.43 0.65 5.91
C PRO A 240 -17.90 0.60 5.83
N ALA A 241 -17.23 1.33 6.71
CA ALA A 241 -15.77 1.39 6.77
C ALA A 241 -15.11 0.03 6.98
N GLY A 242 -13.99 -0.18 6.31
CA GLY A 242 -13.18 -1.39 6.42
C GLY A 242 -13.90 -2.63 5.88
N PHE A 243 -13.66 -3.80 6.50
CA PHE A 243 -14.25 -5.08 6.08
C PHE A 243 -15.60 -5.40 6.75
N ARG A 244 -16.32 -4.37 7.22
CA ARG A 244 -17.62 -4.58 7.89
C ARG A 244 -18.67 -4.95 6.84
N MET A 245 -19.51 -5.94 7.14
CA MET A 245 -20.66 -6.31 6.30
C MET A 245 -21.90 -5.53 6.69
#